data_AF-A0A9X2SMN7-F1
#
_entry.id   AF-A0A9X2SMN7-F1
#
_cell.length_a   1.000
_cell.length_b   1.000
_cell.length_c   1.000
_cell.angle_alpha   90.00
_cell.angle_beta   90.00
_cell.angle_gamma   90.00
#
_symmetry.space_group_name_H-M   'P 1'
#
loop_
_entity.id
_entity.type
_entity.pdbx_description
1 polymer ?
#
loop_
_entity_poly.entity_id
_entity_poly.type
_entity_poly.pdbx_seq_one_letter_code
_entity_poly.pdbx_strand_id
1 'polypeptide(L)' 'MTTQTLDTIASEQLDFQLTVVEDRLRQDYTSLDPRSAHALVERERDRFADARIHAFVPILVERAVRESLG' A
#
# COMPACT_ATOMS: atom_id res chain seq x y z
N MET A 1 27.10 4.49 -9.17
CA MET A 1 26.48 3.65 -8.11
C MET A 1 25.65 4.52 -7.17
N THR A 2 24.66 5.25 -7.68
CA THR A 2 23.82 6.16 -6.87
C THR A 2 22.33 5.90 -7.13
N THR A 3 21.98 5.45 -8.34
CA THR A 3 20.61 5.08 -8.73
C THR A 3 20.07 3.90 -7.94
N GLN A 4 20.86 2.82 -7.78
CA GLN A 4 20.46 1.63 -7.02
C GLN A 4 20.02 1.97 -5.57
N THR A 5 20.74 2.87 -4.89
CA THR A 5 20.42 3.25 -3.51
C THR A 5 19.12 4.04 -3.40
N LEU A 6 18.84 4.91 -4.38
CA LEU A 6 17.61 5.71 -4.39
C LEU A 6 16.37 4.85 -4.65
N ASP A 7 16.46 3.88 -5.58
CA ASP A 7 15.37 2.96 -5.86
C ASP A 7 15.05 2.05 -4.66
N THR A 8 16.06 1.57 -3.94
CA THR A 8 15.88 0.80 -2.70
C THR A 8 15.18 1.63 -1.62
N ILE A 9 15.66 2.86 -1.36
CA ILE A 9 15.05 3.73 -0.34
C ILE A 9 13.60 4.09 -0.70
N ALA A 10 13.32 4.37 -1.98
CA ALA A 10 11.96 4.65 -2.43
C ALA A 10 11.02 3.45 -2.27
N SER A 11 11.53 2.23 -2.49
CA SER A 11 10.78 0.98 -2.30
C SER A 11 10.50 0.72 -0.82
N GLU A 12 11.51 0.82 0.04
CA GLU A 12 11.35 0.66 1.50
C GLU A 12 10.38 1.70 2.09
N GLN A 13 10.45 2.95 1.59
CA GLN A 13 9.52 4.00 1.99
C GLN A 13 8.08 3.68 1.57
N LEU A 14 7.88 3.16 0.35
CA LEU A 14 6.57 2.75 -0.12
C LEU A 14 6.00 1.61 0.75
N ASP A 15 6.80 0.58 1.04
CA ASP A 15 6.39 -0.56 1.87
C ASP A 15 6.00 -0.11 3.28
N PHE A 16 6.75 0.82 3.88
CA PHE A 16 6.39 1.43 5.16
C PHE A 16 5.04 2.17 5.08
N GLN A 17 4.83 2.98 4.03
CA GLN A 17 3.58 3.71 3.85
C GLN A 17 2.38 2.77 3.68
N LEU A 18 2.55 1.65 2.98
CA LEU A 18 1.50 0.64 2.82
C LEU A 18 1.20 -0.11 4.12
N THR A 19 2.21 -0.35 4.97
CA THR A 19 2.01 -0.89 6.32
C THR A 19 1.13 0.06 7.17
N VAL A 20 1.37 1.37 7.08
CA VAL A 20 0.51 2.38 7.75
C VAL A 20 -0.92 2.38 7.21
N VAL A 21 -1.10 2.15 5.91
CA VAL A 21 -2.44 2.00 5.30
C VAL A 21 -3.15 0.76 5.84
N GLU A 22 -2.47 -0.39 5.92
CA GLU A 22 -3.04 -1.61 6.51
C GLU A 22 -3.49 -1.38 7.95
N ASP A 23 -2.66 -0.74 8.77
CA ASP A 23 -3.00 -0.41 10.16
C ASP A 23 -4.25 0.46 10.27
N ARG A 24 -4.35 1.50 9.44
CA ARG A 24 -5.53 2.37 9.39
C ARG A 24 -6.79 1.62 8.95
N LEU A 25 -6.68 0.75 7.94
CA LEU A 25 -7.80 -0.08 7.50
C LEU A 25 -8.28 -1.01 8.62
N ARG A 26 -7.38 -1.62 9.39
CA ARG A 26 -7.74 -2.48 10.54
C ARG A 26 -8.39 -1.70 11.67
N GLN A 27 -8.01 -0.43 11.87
CA GLN A 27 -8.63 0.44 12.87
C GLN A 27 -10.05 0.86 12.46
N ASP A 28 -10.25 1.23 11.20
CA ASP A 28 -11.54 1.70 10.68
C ASP A 28 -12.53 0.53 10.45
N TYR A 29 -12.03 -0.64 10.06
CA TYR A 29 -12.80 -1.85 9.80
C TYR A 29 -12.42 -2.93 10.83
N THR A 30 -12.96 -2.83 12.03
CA THR A 30 -12.62 -3.74 13.16
C THR A 30 -12.94 -5.22 12.93
N SER A 31 -13.81 -5.54 11.98
CA SER A 31 -14.11 -6.92 11.57
C SER A 31 -13.15 -7.47 10.50
N LEU A 32 -12.27 -6.62 9.95
CA LEU A 32 -11.32 -7.00 8.92
C LEU A 32 -10.13 -7.72 9.56
N ASP A 33 -9.99 -9.00 9.25
CA ASP A 33 -8.85 -9.81 9.68
C ASP A 33 -7.53 -9.24 9.11
N PRO A 34 -6.42 -9.22 9.88
CA PRO A 34 -5.15 -8.67 9.41
C PRO A 34 -4.62 -9.28 8.11
N ARG A 35 -4.82 -10.58 7.90
CA ARG A 35 -4.40 -11.25 6.66
C ARG A 35 -5.24 -10.81 5.47
N SER A 36 -6.52 -10.54 5.71
CA SER A 36 -7.42 -10.02 4.68
C SER A 36 -7.08 -8.58 4.31
N ALA A 37 -6.77 -7.73 5.30
CA ALA A 37 -6.30 -6.36 5.07
C ALA A 37 -5.03 -6.35 4.20
N HIS A 38 -4.03 -7.15 4.58
CA HIS A 38 -2.79 -7.29 3.82
C HIS A 38 -3.06 -7.78 2.38
N ALA A 39 -3.88 -8.83 2.21
CA ALA A 39 -4.20 -9.36 0.88
C ALA A 39 -4.91 -8.35 -0.02
N LEU A 40 -5.77 -7.48 0.54
CA LEU A 40 -6.44 -6.41 -0.21
C LEU A 40 -5.46 -5.32 -0.62
N VAL A 41 -4.59 -4.89 0.30
CA VAL A 41 -3.56 -3.88 0.03
C VAL A 41 -2.56 -4.38 -1.01
N GLU A 42 -2.06 -5.60 -0.89
CA GLU A 42 -1.16 -6.23 -1.86
C GLU A 42 -1.77 -6.33 -3.26
N ARG A 43 -3.03 -6.80 -3.35
CA ARG A 43 -3.75 -6.90 -4.62
C ARG A 43 -3.85 -5.55 -5.34
N GLU A 44 -4.12 -4.49 -4.58
CA GLU A 44 -4.23 -3.15 -5.15
C GLU A 44 -2.84 -2.55 -5.44
N ARG A 45 -1.82 -2.85 -4.62
CA ARG A 45 -0.42 -2.47 -4.87
C ARG A 45 0.08 -3.02 -6.21
N ASP A 46 -0.21 -4.29 -6.49
CA ASP A 46 0.22 -4.96 -7.73
C ASP A 46 -0.30 -4.25 -8.99
N ARG A 47 -1.46 -3.58 -8.91
CA ARG A 47 -1.99 -2.77 -10.02
C ARG A 47 -1.11 -1.57 -10.37
N PHE A 48 -0.27 -1.13 -9.44
CA PHE A 48 0.64 -0.01 -9.58
C PHE A 48 2.12 -0.43 -9.65
N ALA A 49 2.42 -1.72 -9.82
CA ALA A 49 3.80 -2.22 -9.87
C ALA A 49 4.67 -1.55 -10.94
N ASP A 50 4.07 -1.16 -12.07
CA ASP A 50 4.75 -0.48 -13.18
C ASP A 50 4.63 1.06 -13.12
N ALA A 51 4.10 1.62 -12.03
CA ALA A 51 3.89 3.06 -11.90
C ALA A 51 5.24 3.78 -11.79
N ARG A 52 5.46 4.84 -12.59
CA ARG A 52 6.72 5.61 -12.52
C ARG A 52 6.84 6.52 -11.30
N ILE A 53 5.74 6.77 -10.59
CA ILE A 53 5.67 7.68 -9.45
C ILE A 53 4.94 6.97 -8.31
N HIS A 54 5.69 6.56 -7.30
CA HIS A 54 5.16 5.80 -6.16
C HIS A 54 4.56 6.67 -5.06
N ALA A 55 4.83 7.98 -5.05
CA ALA A 55 4.40 8.89 -3.97
C ALA A 55 2.88 8.92 -3.74
N PHE A 56 2.08 8.63 -4.76
CA PHE A 56 0.62 8.60 -4.68
C PHE A 56 0.03 7.19 -4.56
N VAL A 57 0.85 6.15 -4.69
CA VAL A 57 0.39 4.75 -4.63
C VAL A 57 -0.31 4.45 -3.31
N PRO A 58 0.20 4.84 -2.13
CA PRO A 58 -0.47 4.52 -0.86
C PRO A 58 -1.90 5.04 -0.77
N ILE A 59 -2.15 6.29 -1.20
CA ILE A 59 -3.49 6.89 -1.13
C ILE A 59 -4.45 6.30 -2.17
N LEU A 60 -3.93 5.91 -3.34
CA LEU A 60 -4.74 5.23 -4.37
C LEU A 60 -5.12 3.82 -3.92
N VAL A 61 -4.17 3.08 -3.36
CA VAL A 61 -4.40 1.74 -2.79
C VAL A 61 -5.41 1.81 -1.65
N GLU A 62 -5.20 2.70 -0.67
CA GLU A 62 -6.12 2.87 0.45
C GLU A 62 -7.54 3.15 -0.05
N ARG A 63 -7.70 4.08 -1.00
CA ARG A 63 -9.00 4.42 -1.56
C ARG A 63 -9.66 3.23 -2.24
N ALA A 64 -8.92 2.50 -3.08
CA ALA A 64 -9.45 1.34 -3.79
C ALA A 64 -9.89 0.22 -2.83
N VAL A 65 -9.12 -0.02 -1.77
CA VAL A 65 -9.51 -1.00 -0.74
C VAL A 65 -10.79 -0.54 -0.02
N ARG A 66 -10.89 0.73 0.39
CA ARG A 66 -12.11 1.25 1.03
C ARG A 66 -13.35 1.11 0.13
N GLU A 67 -13.22 1.45 -1.16
CA GLU A 67 -14.31 1.29 -2.13
C GLU A 67 -14.74 -0.18 -2.29
N SER A 68 -13.83 -1.14 -2.07
CA SER A 68 -14.16 -2.58 -2.09
C SER A 68 -14.86 -3.09 -0.82
N LEU A 69 -14.69 -2.40 0.31
CA LEU A 69 -15.23 -2.80 1.61
C LEU A 69 -16.63 -2.23 1.87
N GLY A 70 -17.02 -1.16 1.15
CA GLY A 70 -18.32 -0.49 1.30
C GLY A 70 -18.25 0.75 2.17
#